data_AF-A0AAW2FAJ3-F1
#
_entry.id   AF-A0AAW2FAJ3-F1
#
_cell.length_a   1.000
_cell.length_b   1.000
_cell.length_c   1.000
_cell.angle_alpha   90.00
_cell.angle_beta   90.00
_cell.angle_gamma   90.00
#
_symmetry.space_group_name_H-M   'P 1'
#
loop_
_entity.id
_entity.type
_entity.pdbx_description
1 polymer ?
#
loop_
_entity_poly.entity_id
_entity_poly.type
_entity_poly.pdbx_seq_one_letter_code
_entity_poly.pdbx_strand_id
1 'polypeptide(L)'
;MRLMRMVVGVMVLGQLLTRILLAAHAGDRLAAARRILKDVPLIDGHNDLPWNIRKFLKNQLREFRFDDLSGVHPWSRSAWSHTDLKRLRQGMVAAQFWSAYVPCSSQHLDSVQLALEQIDLIRRLVNKHSDSMVLVTTAEGIERAHKEARLASLIGVEGGHAVGASLAVLRMLYELGARYLTLTHTCNTPWTPTGLEDVSKYPELFAELLARGWSEKDIQKLAGLNLIRVFKAVEQIRDNLAAEGMEPLEEEIPQEDIIGRYYCRYNIKRLMAP
;
A
#
# COMPACT_ATOMS: atom_id res chain seq x y z
N MET A 1 4.21 -57.88 -11.01
CA MET A 1 3.06 -56.94 -10.95
C MET A 1 2.62 -56.53 -9.54
N ARG A 2 2.64 -57.39 -8.51
CA ARG A 2 2.22 -57.00 -7.13
C ARG A 2 3.15 -56.00 -6.44
N LEU A 3 4.48 -56.15 -6.60
CA LEU A 3 5.46 -55.26 -5.97
C LEU A 3 5.40 -53.82 -6.52
N MET A 4 5.20 -53.67 -7.84
CA MET A 4 5.12 -52.36 -8.52
C MET A 4 3.86 -51.57 -8.13
N ARG A 5 2.73 -52.25 -7.87
CA ARG A 5 1.50 -51.60 -7.35
C ARG A 5 1.65 -51.14 -5.90
N MET A 6 2.45 -51.84 -5.10
CA MET A 6 2.69 -51.49 -3.70
C MET A 6 3.60 -50.26 -3.56
N VAL A 7 4.65 -50.16 -4.39
CA VAL A 7 5.54 -48.98 -4.43
C VAL A 7 4.80 -47.72 -4.92
N VAL A 8 3.95 -47.84 -5.95
CA VAL A 8 3.12 -46.73 -6.43
C VAL A 8 2.10 -46.31 -5.35
N GLY A 9 1.49 -47.26 -4.64
CA GLY A 9 0.54 -46.97 -3.55
C GLY A 9 1.17 -46.20 -2.37
N VAL A 10 2.40 -46.55 -1.97
CA VAL A 10 3.12 -45.87 -0.89
C VAL A 10 3.58 -44.46 -1.31
N MET A 11 4.02 -44.26 -2.55
CA MET A 11 4.36 -42.93 -3.07
C MET A 11 3.14 -42.00 -3.14
N VAL A 12 1.99 -42.51 -3.59
CA VAL A 12 0.74 -41.73 -3.64
C VAL A 12 0.25 -41.37 -2.24
N LEU A 13 0.34 -42.30 -1.28
CA LEU A 13 -0.02 -42.03 0.12
C LEU A 13 0.94 -41.01 0.77
N GLY A 14 2.24 -41.10 0.47
CA GLY A 14 3.25 -40.16 0.91
C GLY A 14 3.01 -38.74 0.37
N GLN A 15 2.75 -38.59 -0.94
CA GLN A 15 2.41 -37.30 -1.54
C GLN A 15 1.11 -36.71 -0.98
N LEU A 16 0.12 -37.56 -0.67
CA LEU A 16 -1.13 -37.13 -0.05
C LEU A 16 -0.90 -36.63 1.39
N LEU A 17 -0.12 -37.36 2.19
CA LEU A 17 0.26 -36.96 3.54
C LEU A 17 1.09 -35.67 3.57
N THR A 18 2.05 -35.50 2.66
CA THR A 18 2.84 -34.26 2.56
C THR A 18 1.96 -33.07 2.18
N ARG A 19 1.00 -33.26 1.25
CA ARG A 19 0.03 -32.21 0.89
C ARG A 19 -0.87 -31.84 2.08
N ILE A 20 -1.37 -32.82 2.83
CA ILE A 20 -2.18 -32.59 4.03
C ILE A 20 -1.38 -31.83 5.12
N LEU A 21 -0.09 -32.13 5.28
CA LEU A 21 0.79 -31.44 6.24
C LEU A 21 1.14 -30.01 5.80
N LEU A 22 1.43 -29.79 4.52
CA LEU A 22 1.66 -28.46 3.92
C LEU A 22 0.41 -27.57 4.03
N ALA A 23 -0.76 -28.14 3.75
CA ALA A 23 -2.06 -27.54 3.93
C ALA A 23 -2.36 -27.12 5.37
N ALA A 24 -2.06 -28.00 6.33
CA ALA A 24 -2.18 -27.68 7.75
C ALA A 24 -1.27 -26.50 8.13
N HIS A 25 0.00 -26.52 7.69
CA HIS A 25 0.94 -25.42 7.92
C HIS A 25 0.53 -24.10 7.24
N ALA A 26 -0.08 -24.16 6.05
CA ALA A 26 -0.61 -23.00 5.36
C ALA A 26 -1.81 -22.38 6.10
N GLY A 27 -2.72 -23.23 6.59
CA GLY A 27 -3.83 -22.82 7.45
C GLY A 27 -3.34 -22.13 8.73
N ASP A 28 -2.29 -22.67 9.35
CA ASP A 28 -1.67 -22.11 10.55
C ASP A 28 -0.98 -20.76 10.27
N ARG A 29 -0.26 -20.63 9.15
CA ARG A 29 0.35 -19.36 8.69
C ARG A 29 -0.70 -18.26 8.47
N LEU A 30 -1.81 -18.59 7.81
CA LEU A 30 -2.91 -17.63 7.59
C LEU A 30 -3.62 -17.25 8.89
N ALA A 31 -3.83 -18.21 9.79
CA ALA A 31 -4.39 -17.94 11.11
C ALA A 31 -3.48 -17.00 11.92
N ALA A 32 -2.16 -17.24 11.89
CA ALA A 32 -1.17 -16.38 12.54
C ALA A 32 -1.17 -14.96 11.95
N ALA A 33 -1.16 -14.83 10.62
CA ALA A 33 -1.25 -13.53 9.95
C ALA A 33 -2.54 -12.77 10.35
N ARG A 34 -3.70 -13.44 10.32
CA ARG A 34 -4.97 -12.85 10.77
C ARG A 34 -4.95 -12.44 12.24
N ARG A 35 -4.26 -13.16 13.11
CA ARG A 35 -4.09 -12.75 14.51
C ARG A 35 -3.26 -11.47 14.60
N ILE A 36 -2.10 -11.43 13.92
CA ILE A 36 -1.24 -10.24 13.88
C ILE A 36 -2.02 -9.03 13.35
N LEU A 37 -2.78 -9.18 12.27
CA LEU A 37 -3.55 -8.08 11.66
C LEU A 37 -4.76 -7.62 12.49
N LYS A 38 -5.20 -8.39 13.48
CA LYS A 38 -6.15 -7.91 14.50
C LYS A 38 -5.46 -6.95 15.47
N ASP A 39 -4.24 -7.27 15.86
CA ASP A 39 -3.51 -6.52 16.89
C ASP A 39 -2.73 -5.32 16.33
N VAL A 40 -2.22 -5.45 15.10
CA VAL A 40 -1.37 -4.49 14.42
C VAL A 40 -2.10 -3.91 13.20
N PRO A 41 -2.23 -2.59 13.07
CA PRO A 41 -2.90 -1.99 11.91
C PRO A 41 -2.08 -2.19 10.64
N LEU A 42 -2.64 -2.88 9.65
CA LEU A 42 -2.09 -2.89 8.29
C LEU A 42 -2.34 -1.53 7.63
N ILE A 43 -1.26 -0.85 7.24
CA ILE A 43 -1.30 0.47 6.60
C ILE A 43 -0.88 0.32 5.15
N ASP A 44 -1.80 0.58 4.23
CA ASP A 44 -1.51 0.73 2.81
C ASP A 44 -1.17 2.19 2.50
N GLY A 45 0.02 2.41 1.95
CA GLY A 45 0.60 3.74 1.74
C GLY A 45 0.12 4.49 0.51
N HIS A 46 -0.59 3.85 -0.44
CA HIS A 46 -0.94 4.49 -1.69
C HIS A 46 -2.03 3.74 -2.48
N ASN A 47 -3.16 4.39 -2.77
CA ASN A 47 -4.25 3.82 -3.55
C ASN A 47 -4.96 4.84 -4.45
N ASP A 48 -5.06 4.52 -5.73
CA ASP A 48 -5.60 5.37 -6.81
C ASP A 48 -7.12 5.30 -7.02
N LEU A 49 -7.87 4.68 -6.10
CA LEU A 49 -9.34 4.67 -6.20
C LEU A 49 -9.96 6.05 -6.46
N PRO A 50 -9.54 7.17 -5.83
CA PRO A 50 -10.09 8.49 -6.12
C PRO A 50 -9.94 8.89 -7.59
N TRP A 51 -8.83 8.52 -8.23
CA TRP A 51 -8.64 8.77 -9.66
C TRP A 51 -9.57 7.91 -10.52
N ASN A 52 -9.80 6.66 -10.16
CA ASN A 52 -10.77 5.80 -10.84
C ASN A 52 -12.19 6.38 -10.76
N ILE A 53 -12.59 6.88 -9.59
CA ILE A 53 -13.89 7.55 -9.41
C ILE A 53 -13.97 8.81 -10.28
N ARG A 54 -12.91 9.62 -10.35
CA ARG A 54 -12.87 10.75 -11.30
C ARG A 54 -13.04 10.30 -12.73
N LYS A 55 -12.28 9.29 -13.16
CA LYS A 55 -12.27 8.81 -14.54
C LYS A 55 -13.64 8.26 -14.96
N PHE A 56 -14.23 7.40 -14.13
CA PHE A 56 -15.45 6.67 -14.45
C PHE A 56 -16.72 7.44 -14.11
N LEU A 57 -16.73 8.21 -13.03
CA LEU A 57 -17.94 8.87 -12.50
C LEU A 57 -17.87 10.39 -12.46
N LYS A 58 -16.76 11.00 -12.92
CA LYS A 58 -16.59 12.46 -12.89
C LYS A 58 -16.83 13.04 -11.48
N ASN A 59 -16.32 12.35 -10.45
CA ASN A 59 -16.44 12.70 -9.02
C ASN A 59 -17.86 12.63 -8.43
N GLN A 60 -18.84 12.09 -9.17
CA GLN A 60 -20.22 11.96 -8.72
C GLN A 60 -20.40 10.71 -7.84
N LEU A 61 -20.56 10.93 -6.53
CA LEU A 61 -20.68 9.86 -5.54
C LEU A 61 -22.13 9.44 -5.23
N ARG A 62 -23.14 10.07 -5.85
CA ARG A 62 -24.55 9.81 -5.53
C ARG A 62 -24.90 8.33 -5.74
N GLU A 63 -24.61 7.82 -6.94
CA GLU A 63 -24.86 6.43 -7.32
C GLU A 63 -23.65 5.50 -7.18
N PHE A 64 -22.52 6.02 -6.68
CA PHE A 64 -21.39 5.17 -6.36
C PHE A 64 -21.71 4.30 -5.14
N ARG A 65 -21.56 2.99 -5.29
CA ARG A 65 -21.78 1.98 -4.24
C ARG A 65 -20.44 1.32 -3.97
N PHE A 66 -19.72 1.81 -2.96
CA PHE A 66 -18.35 1.38 -2.67
C PHE A 66 -18.27 0.04 -1.92
N ASP A 67 -19.41 -0.56 -1.55
CA ASP A 67 -19.48 -1.78 -0.75
C ASP A 67 -18.85 -3.01 -1.44
N ASP A 68 -19.19 -3.25 -2.70
CA ASP A 68 -18.65 -4.34 -3.52
C ASP A 68 -18.67 -3.94 -5.01
N LEU A 69 -17.49 -3.79 -5.60
CA LEU A 69 -17.33 -3.40 -7.00
C LEU A 69 -16.94 -4.59 -7.90
N SER A 70 -16.80 -5.80 -7.34
CA SER A 70 -16.29 -6.97 -8.06
C SER A 70 -17.15 -7.40 -9.25
N GLY A 71 -18.46 -7.11 -9.22
CA GLY A 71 -19.40 -7.37 -10.31
C GLY A 71 -19.81 -6.16 -11.14
N VAL A 72 -19.35 -4.95 -10.80
CA VAL A 72 -19.91 -3.70 -11.35
C VAL A 72 -19.04 -3.17 -12.49
N HIS A 73 -19.58 -3.03 -13.70
CA HIS A 73 -18.86 -2.39 -14.80
C HIS A 73 -18.77 -0.86 -14.61
N PRO A 74 -17.67 -0.17 -14.95
CA PRO A 74 -16.41 -0.68 -15.52
C PRO A 74 -15.40 -1.23 -14.49
N TRP A 75 -15.68 -1.12 -13.20
CA TRP A 75 -14.78 -1.48 -12.09
C TRP A 75 -14.29 -2.93 -12.16
N SER A 76 -15.21 -3.88 -12.38
CA SER A 76 -14.93 -5.31 -12.44
C SER A 76 -14.00 -5.72 -13.59
N ARG A 77 -13.94 -4.94 -14.67
CA ARG A 77 -13.10 -5.19 -15.85
C ARG A 77 -11.86 -4.31 -15.91
N SER A 78 -11.79 -3.27 -15.09
CA SER A 78 -10.67 -2.35 -15.09
C SER A 78 -9.46 -3.02 -14.42
N ALA A 79 -8.36 -3.12 -15.17
CA ALA A 79 -7.06 -3.57 -14.65
C ALA A 79 -6.46 -2.64 -13.56
N TRP A 80 -7.13 -1.52 -13.28
CA TRP A 80 -6.69 -0.48 -12.35
C TRP A 80 -7.64 -0.35 -11.15
N SER A 81 -8.69 -1.17 -11.06
CA SER A 81 -9.74 -1.09 -10.03
C SER A 81 -9.70 -2.30 -9.10
N HIS A 82 -8.91 -2.21 -8.03
CA HIS A 82 -8.68 -3.32 -7.11
C HIS A 82 -9.28 -3.14 -5.72
N THR A 83 -10.11 -2.12 -5.51
CA THR A 83 -10.48 -1.67 -4.16
C THR A 83 -11.98 -1.45 -4.02
N ASP A 84 -12.57 -2.06 -3.00
CA ASP A 84 -13.92 -1.83 -2.46
C ASP A 84 -13.93 -2.14 -0.96
N LEU A 85 -14.97 -1.72 -0.23
CA LEU A 85 -15.03 -1.93 1.22
C LEU A 85 -15.01 -3.41 1.60
N LYS A 86 -15.65 -4.29 0.80
CA LYS A 86 -15.61 -5.73 1.02
C LYS A 86 -14.18 -6.26 0.97
N ARG A 87 -13.41 -5.94 -0.06
CA ARG A 87 -12.01 -6.38 -0.19
C ARG A 87 -11.10 -5.75 0.87
N LEU A 88 -11.30 -4.49 1.23
CA LEU A 88 -10.55 -3.84 2.31
C LEU A 88 -10.77 -4.53 3.66
N ARG A 89 -12.04 -4.87 3.99
CA ARG A 89 -12.37 -5.63 5.20
C ARG A 89 -11.80 -7.05 5.16
N GLN A 90 -11.93 -7.75 4.03
CA GLN A 90 -11.38 -9.10 3.86
C GLN A 90 -9.85 -9.14 3.97
N GLY A 91 -9.18 -8.08 3.48
CA GLY A 91 -7.74 -7.89 3.60
C GLY A 91 -7.27 -7.37 4.96
N MET A 92 -8.19 -7.06 5.88
CA MET A 92 -7.89 -6.50 7.20
C MET A 92 -7.06 -5.20 7.11
N VAL A 93 -7.31 -4.39 6.09
CA VAL A 93 -6.65 -3.09 5.93
C VAL A 93 -7.21 -2.14 6.98
N ALA A 94 -6.33 -1.69 7.88
CA ALA A 94 -6.69 -0.79 8.99
C ALA A 94 -6.59 0.67 8.58
N ALA A 95 -5.61 1.00 7.74
CA ALA A 95 -5.42 2.35 7.23
C ALA A 95 -5.09 2.37 5.74
N GLN A 96 -5.61 3.38 5.04
CA GLN A 96 -5.39 3.58 3.62
C GLN A 96 -5.09 5.05 3.36
N PHE A 97 -3.95 5.30 2.72
CA PHE A 97 -3.70 6.58 2.07
C PHE A 97 -4.34 6.58 0.68
N TRP A 98 -5.27 7.51 0.48
CA TRP A 98 -5.93 7.76 -0.80
C TRP A 98 -5.14 8.80 -1.60
N SER A 99 -4.77 8.45 -2.84
CA SER A 99 -4.03 9.35 -3.71
C SER A 99 -4.94 10.44 -4.29
N ALA A 100 -4.64 11.69 -3.95
CA ALA A 100 -5.13 12.88 -4.63
C ALA A 100 -4.24 13.19 -5.84
N TYR A 101 -4.22 12.26 -6.79
CA TYR A 101 -3.45 12.34 -8.03
C TYR A 101 -3.91 13.46 -8.96
N VAL A 102 -2.94 14.14 -9.57
CA VAL A 102 -3.16 15.10 -10.65
C VAL A 102 -2.29 14.80 -11.88
N PRO A 103 -2.87 14.81 -13.11
CA PRO A 103 -2.12 14.51 -14.31
C PRO A 103 -1.07 15.57 -14.63
N CYS A 104 0.10 15.17 -15.12
CA CYS A 104 1.17 16.10 -15.50
C CYS A 104 0.74 17.13 -16.54
N SER A 105 -0.24 16.82 -17.41
CA SER A 105 -0.79 17.75 -18.39
C SER A 105 -1.51 18.96 -17.79
N SER A 106 -1.83 18.92 -16.49
CA SER A 106 -2.45 20.05 -15.75
C SER A 106 -1.43 21.05 -15.20
N GLN A 107 -0.14 20.72 -15.29
CA GLN A 107 0.92 21.57 -14.78
C GLN A 107 0.94 22.93 -15.51
N HIS A 108 1.06 24.02 -14.74
CA HIS A 108 0.92 25.41 -15.22
C HIS A 108 -0.49 25.79 -15.73
N LEU A 109 -1.47 24.90 -15.56
CA LEU A 109 -2.87 25.14 -15.91
C LEU A 109 -3.73 25.08 -14.63
N ASP A 110 -4.36 23.93 -14.38
CA ASP A 110 -5.38 23.72 -13.37
C ASP A 110 -4.98 22.70 -12.29
N SER A 111 -3.68 22.36 -12.16
CA SER A 111 -3.18 21.35 -11.22
C SER A 111 -3.63 21.57 -9.77
N VAL A 112 -3.66 22.81 -9.30
CA VAL A 112 -4.13 23.16 -7.94
C VAL A 112 -5.63 22.87 -7.80
N GLN A 113 -6.44 23.28 -8.78
CA GLN A 113 -7.88 23.01 -8.76
C GLN A 113 -8.16 21.51 -8.76
N LEU A 114 -7.48 20.75 -9.62
CA LEU A 114 -7.64 19.30 -9.69
C LEU A 114 -7.28 18.62 -8.37
N ALA A 115 -6.21 19.06 -7.71
CA ALA A 115 -5.82 18.52 -6.39
C ALA A 115 -6.91 18.78 -5.34
N LEU A 116 -7.48 19.99 -5.32
CA LEU A 116 -8.58 20.34 -4.42
C LEU A 116 -9.84 19.50 -4.69
N GLU A 117 -10.18 19.27 -5.96
CA GLU A 117 -11.31 18.41 -6.35
C GLU A 117 -11.10 16.96 -5.90
N GLN A 118 -9.87 16.43 -5.98
CA GLN A 118 -9.57 15.07 -5.52
C GLN A 118 -9.59 14.96 -3.99
N ILE A 119 -9.09 15.97 -3.26
CA ILE A 119 -9.16 16.03 -1.81
C ILE A 119 -10.63 16.09 -1.35
N ASP A 120 -11.44 16.94 -1.96
CA ASP A 120 -12.88 17.02 -1.72
C ASP A 120 -13.57 15.69 -1.99
N LEU A 121 -13.25 15.03 -3.11
CA LEU A 121 -13.77 13.71 -3.43
C LEU A 121 -13.48 12.69 -2.32
N ILE A 122 -12.22 12.61 -1.86
CA ILE A 122 -11.82 11.69 -0.79
C ILE A 122 -12.62 11.98 0.49
N ARG A 123 -12.72 13.25 0.89
CA ARG A 123 -13.49 13.67 2.07
C ARG A 123 -14.96 13.28 1.95
N ARG A 124 -15.60 13.53 0.81
CA ARG A 124 -17.01 13.16 0.58
C ARG A 124 -17.20 11.65 0.55
N LEU A 125 -16.26 10.90 -0.03
CA LEU A 125 -16.30 9.43 -0.04
C LEU A 125 -16.27 8.89 1.39
N VAL A 126 -15.30 9.35 2.19
CA VAL A 126 -15.18 8.97 3.60
C VAL A 126 -16.44 9.33 4.39
N ASN A 127 -16.97 10.55 4.19
CA ASN A 127 -18.17 11.00 4.89
C ASN A 127 -19.42 10.18 4.51
N LYS A 128 -19.56 9.82 3.23
CA LYS A 128 -20.66 8.97 2.72
C LYS A 128 -20.65 7.58 3.36
N HIS A 129 -19.47 7.07 3.73
CA HIS A 129 -19.26 5.76 4.35
C HIS A 129 -18.75 5.90 5.80
N SER A 130 -19.27 6.88 6.53
CA SER A 130 -18.79 7.23 7.88
C SER A 130 -19.03 6.13 8.93
N ASP A 131 -19.97 5.22 8.67
CA ASP A 131 -20.19 3.99 9.42
C ASP A 131 -18.97 3.04 9.39
N SER A 132 -18.20 3.07 8.29
CA SER A 132 -17.12 2.13 8.01
C SER A 132 -15.75 2.80 7.88
N MET A 133 -15.71 4.11 7.65
CA MET A 133 -14.50 4.88 7.37
C MET A 133 -14.43 6.12 8.26
N VAL A 134 -13.22 6.60 8.51
CA VAL A 134 -12.97 7.86 9.21
C VAL A 134 -11.77 8.58 8.62
N LEU A 135 -11.88 9.88 8.39
CA LEU A 135 -10.74 10.69 7.95
C LEU A 135 -9.86 10.97 9.16
N VAL A 136 -8.58 10.63 9.07
CA VAL A 136 -7.61 10.88 10.14
C VAL A 136 -6.38 11.60 9.60
N THR A 137 -5.74 12.35 10.48
CA THR A 137 -4.61 13.22 10.16
C THR A 137 -3.41 13.01 11.08
N THR A 138 -3.46 12.00 11.96
CA THR A 138 -2.44 11.69 12.96
C THR A 138 -2.28 10.18 13.08
N ALA A 139 -1.11 9.73 13.56
CA ALA A 139 -0.86 8.33 13.86
C ALA A 139 -1.80 7.80 14.96
N GLU A 140 -2.05 8.58 16.00
CA GLU A 140 -3.04 8.27 17.03
C GLU A 140 -4.45 8.09 16.44
N GLY A 141 -4.81 8.88 15.42
CA GLY A 141 -6.06 8.71 14.69
C GLY A 141 -6.16 7.36 13.99
N ILE A 142 -5.06 6.85 13.42
CA ILE A 142 -4.99 5.51 12.83
C ILE A 142 -5.22 4.44 13.90
N GLU A 143 -4.50 4.53 15.02
CA GLU A 143 -4.62 3.57 16.12
C GLU A 143 -6.05 3.54 16.70
N ARG A 144 -6.67 4.71 16.88
CA ARG A 144 -8.05 4.82 17.35
C ARG A 144 -9.04 4.20 16.36
N ALA A 145 -8.93 4.54 15.08
CA ALA A 145 -9.80 3.99 14.03
C ALA A 145 -9.70 2.46 13.93
N HIS A 146 -8.48 1.91 14.04
CA HIS A 146 -8.25 0.47 14.10
C HIS A 146 -8.98 -0.20 15.27
N LYS A 147 -8.88 0.38 16.47
CA LYS A 147 -9.61 -0.08 17.67
C LYS A 147 -11.13 0.00 17.50
N GLU A 148 -11.62 1.00 16.78
CA GLU A 148 -13.04 1.18 16.44
C GLU A 148 -13.51 0.28 15.28
N ALA A 149 -12.62 -0.55 14.71
CA ALA A 149 -12.89 -1.36 13.52
C ALA A 149 -13.37 -0.53 12.30
N ARG A 150 -12.88 0.71 12.18
CA ARG A 150 -13.15 1.62 11.06
C ARG A 150 -11.88 1.82 10.25
N LEU A 151 -12.03 1.92 8.93
CA LEU A 151 -10.91 2.18 8.03
C LEU A 151 -10.41 3.62 8.23
N ALA A 152 -9.20 3.74 8.76
CA ALA A 152 -8.49 5.02 8.84
C ALA A 152 -8.14 5.50 7.43
N SER A 153 -8.76 6.58 6.98
CA SER A 153 -8.54 7.17 5.67
C SER A 153 -7.65 8.39 5.79
N LEU A 154 -6.55 8.41 5.05
CA LEU A 154 -5.61 9.52 4.97
C LEU A 154 -5.51 10.03 3.55
N ILE A 155 -5.02 11.25 3.39
CA ILE A 155 -4.88 11.92 2.10
C ILE A 155 -3.40 12.09 1.78
N GLY A 156 -3.01 11.64 0.61
CA GLY A 156 -1.72 11.88 0.02
C GLY A 156 -1.84 12.66 -1.28
N VAL A 157 -1.08 13.73 -1.44
CA VAL A 157 -1.07 14.50 -2.70
C VAL A 157 0.02 13.93 -3.60
N GLU A 158 -0.35 13.50 -4.80
CA GLU A 158 0.58 12.88 -5.74
C GLU A 158 0.89 13.81 -6.90
N GLY A 159 2.15 14.26 -6.95
CA GLY A 159 2.67 15.20 -7.93
C GLY A 159 2.82 16.61 -7.35
N GLY A 160 4.06 17.07 -7.18
CA GLY A 160 4.34 18.38 -6.59
C GLY A 160 3.77 19.56 -7.40
N HIS A 161 3.53 19.40 -8.70
CA HIS A 161 2.87 20.43 -9.50
C HIS A 161 1.46 20.78 -8.97
N ALA A 162 0.83 19.92 -8.16
CA ALA A 162 -0.39 20.23 -7.40
C ALA A 162 -0.26 21.44 -6.47
N VAL A 163 0.96 21.79 -6.05
CA VAL A 163 1.23 22.94 -5.16
C VAL A 163 1.28 24.26 -5.95
N GLY A 164 1.38 24.20 -7.29
CA GLY A 164 1.41 25.41 -8.12
C GLY A 164 2.55 26.37 -7.79
N ALA A 165 3.70 25.84 -7.33
CA ALA A 165 4.84 26.64 -6.85
C ALA A 165 4.51 27.59 -5.68
N SER A 166 3.48 27.29 -4.88
CA SER A 166 3.03 28.15 -3.79
C SER A 166 3.04 27.44 -2.45
N LEU A 167 3.89 27.90 -1.52
CA LEU A 167 3.89 27.39 -0.14
C LEU A 167 2.58 27.72 0.60
N ALA A 168 1.83 28.74 0.16
CA ALA A 168 0.48 28.98 0.68
C ALA A 168 -0.47 27.85 0.30
N VAL A 169 -0.41 27.38 -0.95
CA VAL A 169 -1.18 26.20 -1.39
C VAL A 169 -0.74 24.97 -0.59
N LEU A 170 0.57 24.74 -0.39
CA LEU A 170 1.05 23.63 0.44
C LEU A 170 0.44 23.63 1.85
N ARG A 171 0.44 24.79 2.53
CA ARG A 171 -0.19 24.94 3.85
C ARG A 171 -1.69 24.66 3.78
N MET A 172 -2.39 25.16 2.76
CA MET A 172 -3.82 24.90 2.58
C MET A 172 -4.12 23.42 2.34
N LEU A 173 -3.31 22.70 1.55
CA LEU A 173 -3.47 21.26 1.36
C LEU A 173 -3.30 20.49 2.68
N TYR A 174 -2.36 20.91 3.54
CA TYR A 174 -2.19 20.34 4.87
C TYR A 174 -3.42 20.58 5.77
N GLU A 175 -3.96 21.81 5.79
CA GLU A 175 -5.19 22.16 6.52
C GLU A 175 -6.40 21.34 6.03
N LEU A 176 -6.46 21.05 4.73
CA LEU A 176 -7.53 20.21 4.16
C LEU A 176 -7.39 18.73 4.51
N GLY A 177 -6.25 18.31 5.07
CA GLY A 177 -6.02 16.96 5.61
C GLY A 177 -4.92 16.16 4.91
N ALA A 178 -4.21 16.73 3.93
CA ALA A 178 -3.07 16.05 3.30
C ALA A 178 -1.95 15.78 4.32
N ARG A 179 -1.36 14.59 4.28
CA ARG A 179 -0.29 14.17 5.20
C ARG A 179 0.97 13.62 4.53
N TYR A 180 0.95 13.43 3.21
CA TYR A 180 2.17 13.37 2.42
C TYR A 180 2.02 14.15 1.12
N LEU A 181 3.16 14.50 0.52
CA LEU A 181 3.27 15.05 -0.82
C LEU A 181 4.35 14.26 -1.58
N THR A 182 4.00 13.66 -2.71
CA THR A 182 4.99 13.16 -3.66
C THR A 182 5.57 14.35 -4.43
N LEU A 183 6.87 14.63 -4.27
CA LEU A 183 7.51 15.85 -4.79
C LEU A 183 7.44 15.97 -6.32
N THR A 184 7.57 14.85 -7.01
CA THR A 184 7.42 14.74 -8.46
C THR A 184 6.54 13.54 -8.80
N HIS A 185 6.00 13.53 -10.00
CA HIS A 185 5.44 12.32 -10.62
C HIS A 185 6.32 11.99 -11.83
N THR A 186 5.76 11.52 -12.92
CA THR A 186 6.41 11.37 -14.23
C THR A 186 6.84 12.70 -14.89
N CYS A 187 6.65 13.84 -14.23
CA CYS A 187 7.04 15.18 -14.68
C CYS A 187 7.78 15.94 -13.57
N ASN A 188 8.69 16.82 -13.99
CA ASN A 188 9.42 17.74 -13.13
C ASN A 188 8.51 18.87 -12.64
N THR A 189 8.89 19.61 -11.58
CA THR A 189 8.19 20.82 -11.13
C THR A 189 9.05 22.07 -11.39
N PRO A 190 8.47 23.26 -11.63
CA PRO A 190 9.27 24.48 -11.87
C PRO A 190 10.04 24.96 -10.63
N TRP A 191 9.80 24.34 -9.48
CA TRP A 191 10.41 24.67 -8.19
C TRP A 191 11.27 23.53 -7.64
N THR A 192 11.48 22.44 -8.41
CA THR A 192 12.59 21.53 -8.08
C THR A 192 13.85 22.37 -7.98
N PRO A 193 14.58 22.33 -6.84
CA PRO A 193 15.70 23.23 -6.63
C PRO A 193 16.74 23.08 -7.75
N THR A 194 17.20 24.21 -8.28
CA THR A 194 18.42 24.23 -9.09
C THR A 194 19.57 23.70 -8.23
N GLY A 195 20.35 22.77 -8.78
CA GLY A 195 21.40 22.05 -8.05
C GLY A 195 20.96 20.73 -7.42
N LEU A 196 19.71 20.28 -7.61
CA LEU A 196 19.21 18.96 -7.19
C LEU A 196 18.71 18.09 -8.37
N GLU A 197 19.35 18.18 -9.52
CA GLU A 197 18.88 17.59 -10.78
C GLU A 197 18.93 16.05 -10.80
N ASP A 198 19.86 15.46 -10.05
CA ASP A 198 20.08 14.02 -10.04
C ASP A 198 20.58 13.52 -8.67
N VAL A 199 20.78 12.21 -8.58
CA VAL A 199 21.18 11.53 -7.34
C VAL A 199 22.57 11.91 -6.83
N SER A 200 23.43 12.55 -7.63
CA SER A 200 24.70 13.09 -7.15
C SER A 200 24.51 14.23 -6.16
N LYS A 201 23.30 14.82 -6.11
CA LYS A 201 22.99 16.05 -5.38
C LYS A 201 22.41 15.87 -3.98
N TYR A 202 22.35 14.63 -3.50
CA TYR A 202 21.90 14.38 -2.12
C TYR A 202 22.73 15.14 -1.07
N PRO A 203 24.08 15.22 -1.16
CA PRO A 203 24.87 15.98 -0.18
C PRO A 203 24.43 17.44 -0.05
N GLU A 204 24.12 18.11 -1.17
CA GLU A 204 23.62 19.48 -1.21
C GLU A 204 22.28 19.62 -0.51
N LEU A 205 21.37 18.65 -0.67
CA LEU A 205 20.11 18.60 0.08
C LEU A 205 20.35 18.48 1.60
N PHE A 206 21.27 17.60 2.03
CA PHE A 206 21.59 17.44 3.45
C PHE A 206 22.28 18.68 4.05
N ALA A 207 23.16 19.33 3.29
CA ALA A 207 23.79 20.59 3.68
C ALA A 207 22.74 21.70 3.89
N GLU A 208 21.75 21.80 3.00
CA GLU A 208 20.65 22.77 3.13
C GLU A 208 19.76 22.47 4.36
N LEU A 209 19.48 21.20 4.67
CA LEU A 209 18.72 20.84 5.86
C LEU A 209 19.48 21.19 7.15
N LEU A 210 20.79 20.97 7.20
CA LEU A 210 21.65 21.41 8.30
C LEU A 210 21.61 22.93 8.46
N ALA A 211 21.71 23.68 7.37
CA ALA A 211 21.63 25.15 7.37
C ALA A 211 20.27 25.67 7.90
N ARG A 212 19.19 24.89 7.72
CA ARG A 212 17.85 25.16 8.25
C ARG A 212 17.63 24.71 9.70
N GLY A 213 18.68 24.26 10.39
CA GLY A 213 18.66 23.93 11.80
C GLY A 213 18.30 22.49 12.14
N TRP A 214 18.32 21.57 11.16
CA TRP A 214 18.23 20.14 11.47
C TRP A 214 19.49 19.68 12.22
N SER A 215 19.31 18.88 13.26
CA SER A 215 20.45 18.31 13.98
C SER A 215 21.18 17.27 13.12
N GLU A 216 22.50 17.13 13.29
CA GLU A 216 23.27 16.06 12.63
C GLU A 216 22.67 14.68 12.90
N LYS A 217 22.12 14.47 14.10
CA LYS A 217 21.44 13.23 14.48
C LYS A 217 20.21 12.96 13.63
N ASP A 218 19.41 13.97 13.33
CA ASP A 218 18.22 13.81 12.50
C ASP A 218 18.57 13.68 11.02
N ILE A 219 19.64 14.33 10.57
CA ILE A 219 20.23 14.12 9.24
C ILE A 219 20.69 12.68 9.07
N GLN A 220 21.38 12.11 10.05
CA GLN A 220 21.80 10.69 10.01
C GLN A 220 20.60 9.74 9.95
N LYS A 221 19.54 10.02 10.72
CA LYS A 221 18.27 9.27 10.66
C LYS A 221 17.63 9.32 9.27
N LEU A 222 17.55 10.51 8.68
CA LEU A 222 17.00 10.73 7.34
C LEU A 222 17.86 10.06 6.26
N ALA A 223 19.18 10.21 6.34
CA ALA A 223 20.13 9.65 5.38
C ALA A 223 20.05 8.12 5.29
N GLY A 224 19.72 7.46 6.40
CA GLY A 224 19.47 6.02 6.34
C GLY A 224 19.28 5.33 7.68
N LEU A 225 19.62 5.93 8.82
CA LEU A 225 19.54 5.19 10.10
C LEU A 225 18.11 4.80 10.47
N ASN A 226 17.08 5.53 10.01
CA ASN A 226 15.70 5.09 10.17
C ASN A 226 15.42 3.78 9.41
N LEU A 227 15.89 3.69 8.16
CA LEU A 227 15.75 2.49 7.32
C LEU A 227 16.59 1.35 7.87
N ILE A 228 17.88 1.59 8.15
CA ILE A 228 18.81 0.59 8.68
C ILE A 228 18.30 0.03 10.01
N ARG A 229 17.70 0.85 10.88
CA ARG A 229 17.07 0.36 12.12
C ARG A 229 15.97 -0.65 11.84
N VAL A 230 15.05 -0.34 10.91
CA VAL A 230 13.98 -1.26 10.54
C VAL A 230 14.55 -2.52 9.89
N PHE A 231 15.54 -2.35 9.02
CA PHE A 231 16.15 -3.47 8.31
C PHE A 231 16.90 -4.42 9.25
N LYS A 232 17.65 -3.88 10.22
CA LYS A 232 18.24 -4.67 11.30
C LYS A 232 17.21 -5.43 12.14
N ALA A 233 16.03 -4.85 12.36
CA ALA A 233 14.95 -5.57 13.04
C ALA A 233 14.45 -6.76 12.21
N VAL A 234 14.37 -6.61 10.87
CA VAL A 234 14.08 -7.73 9.95
C VAL A 234 15.17 -8.79 10.01
N GLU A 235 16.45 -8.38 10.01
CA GLU A 235 17.59 -9.30 10.15
C GLU A 235 17.57 -10.03 11.49
N GLN A 236 17.21 -9.37 12.58
CA GLN A 236 17.08 -10.02 13.89
C GLN A 236 16.01 -11.11 13.86
N ILE A 237 14.90 -10.90 13.15
CA ILE A 237 13.89 -11.95 12.96
C ILE A 237 14.49 -13.11 12.16
N ARG A 238 15.19 -12.84 11.05
CA ARG A 238 15.92 -13.88 10.27
C ARG A 238 16.84 -14.70 11.17
N ASP A 239 17.66 -14.04 11.99
CA ASP A 239 18.66 -14.70 12.83
C ASP A 239 18.00 -15.50 13.97
N ASN A 240 16.92 -14.98 14.55
CA ASN A 240 16.12 -15.71 15.54
C ASN A 240 15.51 -16.98 14.93
N LEU A 241 14.91 -16.89 13.74
CA LEU A 241 14.36 -18.05 13.04
C LEU A 241 15.45 -19.11 12.78
N ALA A 242 16.62 -18.69 12.31
CA ALA A 242 17.75 -19.59 12.11
C ALA A 242 18.23 -20.24 13.42
N ALA A 243 18.30 -19.46 14.51
CA ALA A 243 18.68 -19.97 15.84
C ALA A 243 17.65 -20.94 16.43
N GLU A 244 16.37 -20.77 16.09
CA GLU A 244 15.28 -21.70 16.41
C GLU A 244 15.30 -22.97 15.53
N GLY A 245 16.25 -23.08 14.60
CA GLY A 245 16.37 -24.24 13.70
C GLY A 245 15.33 -24.26 12.59
N MET A 246 14.75 -23.12 12.22
CA MET A 246 13.88 -23.03 11.05
C MET A 246 14.69 -23.25 9.79
N GLU A 247 14.48 -24.39 9.14
CA GLU A 247 15.05 -24.69 7.84
C GLU A 247 14.46 -23.79 6.75
N PRO A 248 15.22 -23.51 5.66
CA PRO A 248 14.69 -22.81 4.50
C PRO A 248 13.41 -23.45 3.99
N LEU A 249 12.46 -22.62 3.58
CA LEU A 249 11.22 -23.08 3.02
C LEU A 249 11.46 -23.55 1.58
N GLU A 250 11.71 -24.86 1.40
CA GLU A 250 11.97 -25.50 0.10
C GLU A 250 10.67 -25.79 -0.66
N GLU A 251 9.86 -24.76 -0.89
CA GLU A 251 8.67 -24.85 -1.75
C GLU A 251 8.99 -24.26 -3.13
N GLU A 252 8.93 -25.09 -4.18
CA GLU A 252 9.06 -24.62 -5.56
C GLU A 252 7.75 -23.96 -5.98
N ILE A 253 7.79 -22.68 -6.37
CA ILE A 253 6.64 -22.01 -6.96
C ILE A 253 6.39 -22.67 -8.33
N PRO A 254 5.24 -23.34 -8.55
CA PRO A 254 4.96 -23.99 -9.82
C PRO A 254 5.01 -22.98 -10.96
N GLN A 255 5.66 -23.33 -12.08
CA GLN A 255 5.82 -22.43 -13.23
C GLN A 255 4.48 -21.93 -13.77
N GLU A 256 3.44 -22.76 -13.70
CA GLU A 256 2.06 -22.42 -14.02
C GLU A 256 1.42 -21.33 -13.13
N ASP A 257 1.95 -21.09 -11.91
CA ASP A 257 1.55 -19.99 -11.02
C ASP A 257 2.30 -18.68 -11.30
N ILE A 258 3.34 -18.72 -12.13
CA ILE A 258 4.16 -17.58 -12.55
C ILE A 258 3.68 -17.02 -13.90
N ILE A 259 2.97 -17.83 -14.70
CA ILE A 259 2.59 -17.47 -16.07
C ILE A 259 1.29 -16.66 -16.11
N GLY A 260 1.44 -15.34 -16.05
CA GLY A 260 0.51 -14.36 -16.59
C GLY A 260 1.32 -13.22 -17.17
N ARG A 261 1.27 -13.01 -18.50
CA ARG A 261 1.99 -11.89 -19.13
C ARG A 261 1.60 -10.57 -18.43
N TYR A 262 2.63 -9.82 -18.02
CA TYR A 262 2.63 -8.48 -17.41
C TYR A 262 2.42 -8.41 -15.88
N TYR A 263 3.54 -8.09 -15.21
CA TYR A 263 3.71 -7.56 -13.85
C TYR A 263 3.16 -8.38 -12.67
N CYS A 264 4.07 -8.98 -11.89
CA CYS A 264 3.94 -9.36 -10.47
C CYS A 264 2.57 -9.91 -10.04
N ARG A 265 2.05 -10.95 -10.69
CA ARG A 265 0.88 -11.68 -10.21
C ARG A 265 1.27 -13.08 -9.82
N TYR A 266 1.30 -13.32 -8.52
CA TYR A 266 1.47 -14.63 -7.91
C TYR A 266 0.11 -15.18 -7.45
N ASN A 267 -0.19 -16.45 -7.71
CA ASN A 267 -1.44 -17.08 -7.29
C ASN A 267 -1.40 -17.50 -5.80
N ILE A 268 -1.60 -16.54 -4.89
CA ILE A 268 -1.54 -16.79 -3.43
C ILE A 268 -2.57 -17.82 -2.93
N LYS A 269 -3.65 -18.07 -3.69
CA LYS A 269 -4.67 -19.05 -3.31
C LYS A 269 -4.11 -20.47 -3.27
N ARG A 270 -3.01 -20.75 -3.98
CA ARG A 270 -2.38 -22.09 -4.01
C ARG A 270 -1.52 -22.37 -2.78
N LEU A 271 -0.87 -21.34 -2.21
CA LEU A 271 -0.19 -21.43 -0.91
C LEU A 271 -1.17 -21.59 0.26
N MET A 272 -2.45 -21.30 0.06
CA MET A 272 -3.50 -21.32 1.09
C MET A 272 -4.53 -22.44 0.91
N ALA A 273 -4.40 -23.26 -0.14
CA ALA A 273 -5.32 -24.36 -0.41
C ALA A 273 -4.98 -25.57 0.47
N PRO A 274 -5.98 -26.32 0.97
CA PRO A 274 -5.78 -27.54 1.73
C PRO A 274 -5.28 -28.73 0.90
#